data_AF-A0A7K1ZNB5-F1
#
_entry.id   AF-A0A7K1ZNB5-F1
#
_cell.length_a   1.000
_cell.length_b   1.000
_cell.length_c   1.000
_cell.angle_alpha   90.00
_cell.angle_beta   90.00
_cell.angle_gamma   90.00
#
_symmetry.space_group_name_H-M   'P 1'
#
loop_
_entity.id
_entity.type
_entity.pdbx_description
1 polymer ?
#
loop_
_entity_poly.entity_id
_entity_poly.type
_entity_poly.pdbx_seq_one_letter_code
_entity_poly.pdbx_strand_id
1 'polypeptide(L)'
;MRIFLVLTLTILATSVAFGQSLPFHDDFNDGDFDGWEVIDDVEPQFGPSDWSVEFGELVQKSNIWSYGPVELETKYHLGTHVATGDKNWADYSFNAVVRSSDNDGVGLIFRYQDEHNYYRILLMNDAAWSGRDSSGVPVNTPLQRLQKFIDGEPYILAENKVSQAYPSDYFALTADVRGDTLRAYINGDLILSALDDTYDSGRIGLLSYANTGAYYDSVAVTQSPLIYSEPEERQFMYRVREFRAPYIQNPTQTSVEVAWRTVDPSIGRVRYGMEKGNLDLESVESEQVQKHHVRLDGLQVSTRYFYEVYSGSERSSDEENFKTAPRHDQKQFSFLVLGDSGVDTPTQWRVGEQMRASMNERAVDFVVHVGDVHQGAGDYYDDIYFKPYREIIKNINIFTSLGNHDVITDNGGVYLDDFYLPHNNPDSTERYYSFRWANAYFIALDTNGDFSPGSAQHDFLLEALTDSLRRSATWTFVYAHHPPFTEFWTNYYGDERVQNHLVPIYEEYDVDMVMNGHTHSY
;
A
#
# COMPACT_ATOMS: atom_id res chain seq x y z
N MET A 1 -32.71 9.29 -43.54
CA MET A 1 -33.05 9.45 -42.11
C MET A 1 -32.52 8.21 -41.41
N ARG A 2 -31.39 8.32 -40.72
CA ARG A 2 -30.62 7.19 -40.14
C ARG A 2 -31.21 6.79 -38.79
N ILE A 3 -31.43 5.50 -38.59
CA ILE A 3 -31.78 4.87 -37.31
C ILE A 3 -30.51 4.18 -36.83
N PHE A 4 -30.01 4.55 -35.64
CA PHE A 4 -28.94 3.85 -34.96
C PHE A 4 -29.57 2.78 -34.04
N LEU A 5 -29.17 1.53 -34.23
CA LEU A 5 -29.48 0.41 -33.34
C LEU A 5 -28.21 0.17 -32.51
N VAL A 6 -28.30 0.42 -31.20
CA VAL A 6 -27.25 0.06 -30.23
C VAL A 6 -27.50 -1.40 -29.83
N LEU A 7 -26.55 -2.29 -30.13
CA LEU A 7 -26.59 -3.68 -29.69
C LEU A 7 -25.77 -3.81 -28.41
N THR A 8 -26.43 -3.98 -27.27
CA THR A 8 -25.82 -4.37 -26.00
C THR A 8 -25.59 -5.88 -26.03
N LEU A 9 -24.34 -6.32 -25.94
CA LEU A 9 -24.00 -7.74 -25.80
C LEU A 9 -23.72 -8.03 -24.32
N THR A 10 -24.64 -8.75 -23.69
CA THR A 10 -24.47 -9.31 -22.34
C THR A 10 -23.81 -10.68 -22.50
N ILE A 11 -22.59 -10.86 -21.99
CA ILE A 11 -21.95 -12.18 -21.93
C ILE A 11 -22.16 -12.73 -20.51
N LEU A 12 -22.97 -13.77 -20.43
CA LEU A 12 -23.15 -14.62 -19.25
C LEU A 12 -21.94 -15.54 -19.11
N ALA A 13 -21.38 -15.59 -17.90
CA ALA A 13 -20.32 -16.51 -17.53
C ALA A 13 -20.78 -17.97 -17.65
N THR A 14 -20.06 -18.73 -18.46
CA THR A 14 -19.98 -20.19 -18.34
C THR A 14 -18.52 -20.59 -18.48
N SER A 15 -17.99 -21.25 -17.46
CA SER A 15 -16.68 -21.89 -17.43
C SER A 15 -16.48 -22.79 -18.65
N VAL A 16 -15.58 -22.39 -19.55
CA VAL A 16 -15.04 -23.23 -20.62
C VAL A 16 -13.53 -23.05 -20.61
N ALA A 17 -12.80 -24.16 -20.48
CA ALA A 17 -11.35 -24.20 -20.58
C ALA A 17 -10.91 -23.58 -21.93
N PHE A 18 -10.20 -22.46 -21.88
CA PHE A 18 -9.71 -21.75 -23.06
C PHE A 18 -8.45 -22.42 -23.62
N GLY A 19 -8.54 -22.92 -24.86
CA GLY A 19 -7.39 -22.90 -25.76
C GLY A 19 -7.22 -21.48 -26.26
N GLN A 20 -6.14 -20.80 -25.86
CA GLN A 20 -5.90 -19.39 -26.15
C GLN A 20 -5.51 -19.19 -27.63
N SER A 21 -6.48 -18.83 -28.47
CA SER A 21 -6.21 -18.33 -29.83
C SER A 21 -5.84 -16.84 -29.81
N LEU A 22 -4.96 -16.38 -30.70
CA LEU A 22 -4.71 -14.94 -30.88
C LEU A 22 -5.98 -14.21 -31.36
N PRO A 23 -6.22 -12.95 -30.92
CA PRO A 23 -5.38 -12.16 -30.02
C PRO A 23 -5.48 -12.59 -28.55
N PHE A 24 -4.38 -12.43 -27.81
CA PHE A 24 -4.33 -12.57 -26.35
C PHE A 24 -4.10 -11.19 -25.72
N HIS A 25 -4.73 -10.95 -24.58
CA HIS A 25 -4.59 -9.70 -23.82
C HIS A 25 -4.69 -9.98 -22.33
N ASP A 26 -3.86 -9.29 -21.55
CA ASP A 26 -3.93 -9.25 -20.10
C ASP A 26 -3.48 -7.87 -19.61
N ASP A 27 -4.37 -7.16 -18.92
CA ASP A 27 -4.11 -5.87 -18.29
C ASP A 27 -4.12 -5.96 -16.77
N PHE A 28 -4.18 -7.18 -16.21
CA PHE A 28 -4.16 -7.48 -14.77
C PHE A 28 -5.19 -6.70 -13.92
N ASN A 29 -6.17 -6.04 -14.55
CA ASN A 29 -7.14 -5.16 -13.89
C ASN A 29 -8.17 -5.94 -13.06
N ASP A 30 -8.28 -7.25 -13.29
CA ASP A 30 -9.07 -8.17 -12.48
C ASP A 30 -8.39 -8.56 -11.15
N GLY A 31 -7.13 -8.17 -10.96
CA GLY A 31 -6.41 -8.34 -9.69
C GLY A 31 -5.76 -9.72 -9.53
N ASP A 32 -5.69 -10.52 -10.59
CA ASP A 32 -4.97 -11.78 -10.61
C ASP A 32 -4.17 -11.96 -11.91
N PHE A 33 -3.39 -13.03 -11.97
CA PHE A 33 -2.60 -13.41 -13.13
C PHE A 33 -2.92 -14.87 -13.48
N ASP A 34 -4.21 -15.24 -13.41
CA ASP A 34 -4.65 -16.59 -13.71
C ASP A 34 -4.29 -16.99 -15.15
N GLY A 35 -3.72 -18.19 -15.30
CA GLY A 35 -3.25 -18.69 -16.60
C GLY A 35 -1.80 -18.33 -16.92
N TRP A 36 -1.10 -17.63 -16.02
CA TRP A 36 0.35 -17.53 -16.04
C TRP A 36 0.97 -18.59 -15.13
N GLU A 37 2.04 -19.20 -15.63
CA GLU A 37 2.85 -20.18 -14.89
C GLU A 37 4.10 -19.48 -14.36
N VAL A 38 4.40 -19.63 -13.07
CA VAL A 38 5.62 -19.08 -12.46
C VAL A 38 6.76 -20.11 -12.57
N ILE A 39 7.91 -19.66 -13.06
CA ILE A 39 9.13 -20.46 -13.21
C ILE A 39 10.30 -19.72 -12.55
N ASP A 40 10.83 -20.31 -11.47
CA ASP A 40 12.11 -19.89 -10.90
C ASP A 40 13.23 -20.69 -11.56
N ASP A 41 14.28 -19.98 -11.99
CA ASP A 41 15.42 -20.61 -12.64
C ASP A 41 16.23 -21.48 -11.65
N VAL A 42 17.09 -22.35 -12.18
CA VAL A 42 17.82 -23.35 -11.39
C VAL A 42 18.75 -22.72 -10.35
N GLU A 43 18.76 -23.28 -9.13
CA GLU A 43 19.59 -22.81 -8.00
C GLU A 43 19.32 -21.35 -7.57
N PRO A 44 18.05 -20.96 -7.32
CA PRO A 44 17.71 -19.57 -7.06
C PRO A 44 18.34 -19.09 -5.74
N GLN A 45 18.88 -17.88 -5.79
CA GLN A 45 19.40 -17.08 -4.70
C GLN A 45 18.43 -15.95 -4.41
N PHE A 46 18.23 -15.62 -3.14
CA PHE A 46 17.26 -14.60 -2.68
C PHE A 46 15.83 -14.80 -3.23
N GLY A 47 15.50 -16.05 -3.61
CA GLY A 47 14.17 -16.51 -3.95
C GLY A 47 13.44 -17.20 -2.77
N PRO A 48 12.25 -17.77 -3.00
CA PRO A 48 11.56 -17.92 -4.29
C PRO A 48 11.06 -16.58 -4.86
N SER A 49 10.58 -16.59 -6.10
CA SER A 49 9.93 -15.41 -6.65
C SER A 49 8.65 -15.04 -5.89
N ASP A 50 8.37 -13.75 -5.87
CA ASP A 50 7.16 -13.15 -5.31
C ASP A 50 6.46 -12.39 -6.44
N TRP A 51 5.76 -13.14 -7.30
CA TRP A 51 4.90 -12.62 -8.35
C TRP A 51 3.49 -12.41 -7.80
N SER A 52 2.98 -11.20 -7.95
CA SER A 52 1.62 -10.84 -7.53
C SER A 52 1.07 -9.72 -8.38
N VAL A 53 -0.25 -9.65 -8.52
CA VAL A 53 -0.89 -8.47 -9.11
C VAL A 53 -1.17 -7.44 -8.02
N GLU A 54 -0.63 -6.24 -8.21
CA GLU A 54 -0.82 -5.10 -7.33
C GLU A 54 -1.28 -3.91 -8.18
N PHE A 55 -2.40 -3.31 -7.79
CA PHE A 55 -2.93 -2.10 -8.45
C PHE A 55 -3.24 -2.20 -9.95
N GLY A 56 -3.45 -3.41 -10.48
CA GLY A 56 -3.67 -3.63 -11.92
C GLY A 56 -2.39 -3.89 -12.69
N GLU A 57 -1.27 -4.18 -12.00
CA GLU A 57 0.00 -4.50 -12.63
C GLU A 57 0.52 -5.83 -12.09
N LEU A 58 1.13 -6.64 -12.95
CA LEU A 58 1.90 -7.78 -12.50
C LEU A 58 3.26 -7.31 -11.98
N VAL A 59 3.56 -7.63 -10.73
CA VAL A 59 4.77 -7.19 -10.03
C VAL A 59 5.59 -8.39 -9.58
N GLN A 60 6.91 -8.29 -9.74
CA GLN A 60 7.88 -9.19 -9.15
C GLN A 60 8.75 -8.44 -8.13
N LYS A 61 8.79 -8.94 -6.88
CA LYS A 61 9.38 -8.23 -5.73
C LYS A 61 10.65 -8.84 -5.14
N SER A 62 10.94 -10.11 -5.43
CA SER A 62 12.13 -10.79 -4.89
C SER A 62 13.38 -10.38 -5.67
N ASN A 63 14.51 -10.16 -4.99
CA ASN A 63 15.82 -9.94 -5.63
C ASN A 63 16.41 -11.25 -6.20
N ILE A 64 15.61 -12.04 -6.91
CA ILE A 64 15.94 -13.42 -7.26
C ILE A 64 16.92 -13.48 -8.43
N TRP A 65 17.98 -14.27 -8.27
CA TRP A 65 18.97 -14.56 -9.31
C TRP A 65 19.55 -15.97 -9.14
N SER A 66 20.34 -16.47 -10.08
CA SER A 66 20.86 -17.85 -10.04
C SER A 66 22.37 -17.98 -10.33
N TYR A 67 22.93 -19.15 -10.00
CA TYR A 67 24.33 -19.55 -10.24
C TYR A 67 25.44 -18.97 -9.36
N GLY A 68 25.16 -18.46 -8.16
CA GLY A 68 26.16 -18.17 -7.11
C GLY A 68 27.38 -17.30 -7.56
N PRO A 69 28.50 -17.88 -8.03
CA PRO A 69 29.62 -17.10 -8.58
C PRO A 69 29.23 -16.04 -9.63
N VAL A 70 29.74 -14.83 -9.45
CA VAL A 70 29.55 -13.65 -10.34
C VAL A 70 29.77 -13.97 -11.82
N GLU A 71 30.77 -14.78 -12.18
CA GLU A 71 31.04 -15.12 -13.57
C GLU A 71 29.95 -15.99 -14.22
N LEU A 72 29.31 -16.87 -13.44
CA LEU A 72 28.20 -17.68 -13.93
C LEU A 72 26.92 -16.85 -13.92
N GLU A 73 26.64 -16.16 -12.83
CA GLU A 73 25.50 -15.24 -12.71
C GLU A 73 25.45 -14.29 -13.92
N THR A 74 26.53 -13.56 -14.20
CA THR A 74 26.58 -12.58 -15.29
C THR A 74 26.73 -13.18 -16.69
N LYS A 75 26.96 -14.50 -16.79
CA LYS A 75 26.86 -15.24 -18.05
C LYS A 75 25.39 -15.47 -18.41
N TYR A 76 24.59 -15.91 -17.44
CA TYR A 76 23.23 -16.36 -17.72
C TYR A 76 22.16 -15.33 -17.42
N HIS A 77 22.35 -14.44 -16.44
CA HIS A 77 21.33 -13.49 -15.97
C HIS A 77 19.97 -14.19 -15.78
N LEU A 78 20.00 -15.28 -14.98
CA LEU A 78 18.82 -16.08 -14.63
C LEU A 78 18.28 -15.65 -13.27
N GLY A 79 16.96 -15.66 -13.12
CA GLY A 79 16.24 -15.29 -11.92
C GLY A 79 14.87 -15.96 -11.91
N THR A 80 13.87 -15.30 -12.45
CA THR A 80 12.50 -15.83 -12.54
C THR A 80 11.79 -15.31 -13.79
N HIS A 81 10.80 -16.05 -14.25
CA HIS A 81 9.88 -15.59 -15.28
C HIS A 81 8.50 -16.19 -15.10
N VAL A 82 7.51 -15.52 -15.68
CA VAL A 82 6.17 -16.09 -15.86
C VAL A 82 5.93 -16.40 -17.32
N ALA A 83 5.20 -17.47 -17.62
CA ALA A 83 4.88 -17.87 -18.99
C ALA A 83 3.38 -18.12 -19.20
N THR A 84 2.85 -17.78 -20.36
CA THR A 84 1.45 -18.05 -20.77
C THR A 84 1.34 -18.26 -22.28
N GLY A 85 0.13 -18.48 -22.81
CA GLY A 85 -0.11 -18.60 -24.25
C GLY A 85 -0.11 -20.02 -24.81
N ASP A 86 -0.27 -20.12 -26.13
CA ASP A 86 -0.27 -21.37 -26.88
C ASP A 86 1.11 -21.64 -27.52
N LYS A 87 1.61 -22.87 -27.38
CA LYS A 87 2.89 -23.32 -27.96
C LYS A 87 2.95 -23.26 -29.50
N ASN A 88 1.82 -23.13 -30.18
CA ASN A 88 1.73 -23.07 -31.64
C ASN A 88 1.76 -21.64 -32.19
N TRP A 89 1.87 -20.60 -31.37
CA TRP A 89 2.01 -19.22 -31.86
C TRP A 89 3.35 -19.04 -32.56
N ALA A 90 3.33 -18.78 -33.87
CA ALA A 90 4.53 -18.69 -34.71
C ALA A 90 4.91 -17.26 -35.10
N ASP A 91 3.96 -16.53 -35.71
CA ASP A 91 4.12 -15.16 -36.18
C ASP A 91 3.22 -14.22 -35.37
N TYR A 92 3.83 -13.35 -34.57
CA TYR A 92 3.10 -12.40 -33.72
C TYR A 92 3.93 -11.17 -33.34
N SER A 93 3.22 -10.12 -32.92
CA SER A 93 3.78 -9.06 -32.08
C SER A 93 3.32 -9.28 -30.65
N PHE A 94 4.28 -9.36 -29.73
CA PHE A 94 4.09 -9.44 -28.29
C PHE A 94 4.51 -8.10 -27.68
N ASN A 95 3.55 -7.40 -27.09
CA ASN A 95 3.73 -6.12 -26.44
C ASN A 95 3.49 -6.27 -24.95
N ALA A 96 4.28 -5.54 -24.17
CA ALA A 96 3.99 -5.26 -22.77
C ALA A 96 4.41 -3.82 -22.47
N VAL A 97 3.70 -3.20 -21.53
CA VAL A 97 4.20 -2.04 -20.82
C VAL A 97 5.06 -2.54 -19.68
N VAL A 98 6.23 -1.93 -19.51
CA VAL A 98 7.21 -2.32 -18.51
C VAL A 98 7.65 -1.10 -17.71
N ARG A 99 7.87 -1.29 -16.41
CA ARG A 99 8.60 -0.36 -15.55
C ARG A 99 9.52 -1.15 -14.63
N SER A 100 10.64 -0.53 -14.26
CA SER A 100 11.52 -1.05 -13.21
C SER A 100 11.78 0.03 -12.17
N SER A 101 11.67 -0.30 -10.89
CA SER A 101 12.21 0.55 -9.80
C SER A 101 13.65 0.21 -9.42
N ASP A 102 14.21 -0.81 -10.06
CA ASP A 102 15.59 -1.26 -9.92
C ASP A 102 16.40 -0.93 -11.18
N ASN A 103 17.72 -1.10 -11.14
CA ASN A 103 18.59 -1.01 -12.32
C ASN A 103 18.94 -2.39 -12.93
N ASP A 104 18.50 -3.48 -12.31
CA ASP A 104 18.75 -4.84 -12.76
C ASP A 104 17.82 -5.29 -13.91
N GLY A 105 17.72 -6.60 -14.18
CA GLY A 105 17.24 -7.14 -15.44
C GLY A 105 15.71 -7.23 -15.58
N VAL A 106 15.18 -6.69 -16.68
CA VAL A 106 13.78 -6.88 -17.12
C VAL A 106 13.71 -7.25 -18.60
N GLY A 107 12.60 -7.84 -19.04
CA GLY A 107 12.36 -8.05 -20.47
C GLY A 107 11.30 -9.09 -20.80
N LEU A 108 11.34 -9.59 -22.04
CA LEU A 108 10.35 -10.50 -22.59
C LEU A 108 10.97 -11.82 -23.01
N ILE A 109 10.22 -12.91 -22.81
CA ILE A 109 10.51 -14.24 -23.34
C ILE A 109 9.50 -14.54 -24.46
N PHE A 110 9.96 -15.11 -25.57
CA PHE A 110 9.10 -15.44 -26.70
C PHE A 110 9.56 -16.71 -27.42
N ARG A 111 8.63 -17.34 -28.13
CA ARG A 111 8.72 -18.72 -28.64
C ARG A 111 9.27 -19.68 -27.57
N TYR A 112 8.74 -19.55 -26.36
CA TYR A 112 9.10 -20.39 -25.22
C TYR A 112 8.62 -21.83 -25.42
N GLN A 113 9.55 -22.78 -25.36
CA GLN A 113 9.26 -24.22 -25.41
C GLN A 113 9.13 -24.80 -23.99
N ASP A 114 10.15 -24.52 -23.18
CA ASP A 114 10.36 -24.98 -21.82
C ASP A 114 11.43 -24.10 -21.14
N GLU A 115 11.74 -24.38 -19.87
CA GLU A 115 12.66 -23.58 -19.05
C GLU A 115 14.13 -23.59 -19.52
N HIS A 116 14.47 -24.38 -20.54
CA HIS A 116 15.81 -24.47 -21.10
C HIS A 116 15.89 -23.99 -22.56
N ASN A 117 14.76 -23.78 -23.24
CA ASN A 117 14.69 -23.56 -24.68
C ASN A 117 13.70 -22.45 -25.05
N TYR A 118 14.23 -21.24 -25.31
CA TYR A 118 13.44 -20.05 -25.64
C TYR A 118 14.30 -18.94 -26.24
N TYR A 119 13.66 -17.89 -26.74
CA TYR A 119 14.33 -16.60 -26.98
C TYR A 119 13.94 -15.59 -25.92
N ARG A 120 14.81 -14.61 -25.68
CA ARG A 120 14.49 -13.46 -24.81
C ARG A 120 15.08 -12.15 -25.29
N ILE A 121 14.43 -11.07 -24.88
CA ILE A 121 15.00 -9.73 -24.80
C ILE A 121 15.38 -9.50 -23.33
N LEU A 122 16.63 -9.13 -23.07
CA LEU A 122 17.10 -8.71 -21.74
C LEU A 122 17.54 -7.25 -21.83
N LEU A 123 17.01 -6.41 -20.95
CA LEU A 123 17.41 -5.03 -20.77
C LEU A 123 18.02 -4.88 -19.37
N MET A 124 19.20 -4.25 -19.27
CA MET A 124 19.98 -4.17 -18.05
C MET A 124 20.60 -2.78 -17.89
N ASN A 125 20.21 -2.03 -16.86
CA ASN A 125 20.78 -0.72 -16.54
C ASN A 125 21.99 -0.82 -15.61
N ASP A 126 22.19 -1.93 -14.89
CA ASP A 126 23.39 -2.12 -14.09
C ASP A 126 24.63 -2.37 -14.97
N ALA A 127 25.43 -1.32 -15.09
CA ALA A 127 26.67 -1.36 -15.85
C ALA A 127 27.66 -2.39 -15.29
N ALA A 128 27.80 -2.48 -13.97
CA ALA A 128 28.79 -3.34 -13.32
C ALA A 128 28.45 -4.83 -13.47
N TRP A 129 27.15 -5.15 -13.56
CA TRP A 129 26.63 -6.51 -13.63
C TRP A 129 26.13 -6.93 -15.03
N SER A 130 26.32 -6.08 -16.03
CA SER A 130 26.01 -6.33 -17.46
C SER A 130 26.73 -7.55 -18.09
N GLY A 131 27.69 -8.16 -17.40
CA GLY A 131 28.37 -9.39 -17.83
C GLY A 131 29.38 -9.18 -18.96
N ARG A 132 29.52 -10.18 -19.84
CA ARG A 132 30.55 -10.22 -20.90
C ARG A 132 29.93 -10.31 -22.29
N ASP A 133 30.55 -9.68 -23.29
CA ASP A 133 30.10 -9.78 -24.68
C ASP A 133 30.49 -11.14 -25.31
N SER A 134 30.11 -11.34 -26.57
CA SER A 134 30.37 -12.60 -27.31
C SER A 134 31.86 -12.95 -27.46
N SER A 135 32.77 -12.01 -27.19
CA SER A 135 34.23 -12.24 -27.21
C SER A 135 34.81 -12.54 -25.81
N GLY A 136 33.97 -12.54 -24.77
CA GLY A 136 34.36 -12.77 -23.39
C GLY A 136 34.88 -11.52 -22.65
N VAL A 137 34.75 -10.34 -23.24
CA VAL A 137 35.20 -9.07 -22.63
C VAL A 137 34.08 -8.50 -21.74
N PRO A 138 34.37 -8.03 -20.51
CA PRO A 138 33.37 -7.37 -19.67
C PRO A 138 32.73 -6.19 -20.39
N VAL A 139 31.41 -6.10 -20.33
CA VAL A 139 30.63 -5.06 -21.01
C VAL A 139 30.75 -3.73 -20.27
N ASN A 140 30.55 -3.72 -18.96
CA ASN A 140 30.71 -2.55 -18.07
C ASN A 140 29.89 -1.32 -18.51
N THR A 141 28.70 -1.54 -19.07
CA THR A 141 27.78 -0.49 -19.53
C THR A 141 26.37 -1.07 -19.58
N PRO A 142 25.30 -0.25 -19.43
CA PRO A 142 23.95 -0.69 -19.69
C PRO A 142 23.85 -1.35 -21.07
N LEU A 143 23.06 -2.42 -21.16
CA LEU A 143 22.96 -3.19 -22.38
C LEU A 143 21.54 -3.64 -22.71
N GLN A 144 21.34 -3.92 -23.98
CA GLN A 144 20.14 -4.52 -24.53
C GLN A 144 20.58 -5.75 -25.31
N ARG A 145 19.99 -6.91 -25.01
CA ARG A 145 20.37 -8.19 -25.61
C ARG A 145 19.18 -8.93 -26.17
N LEU A 146 19.37 -9.47 -27.37
CA LEU A 146 18.50 -10.47 -27.96
C LEU A 146 19.26 -11.80 -27.88
N GLN A 147 18.69 -12.77 -27.19
CA GLN A 147 19.34 -14.05 -26.90
C GLN A 147 18.44 -15.22 -27.26
N LYS A 148 19.08 -16.37 -27.48
CA LYS A 148 18.41 -17.68 -27.45
C LYS A 148 19.05 -18.58 -26.41
N PHE A 149 18.26 -19.46 -25.84
CA PHE A 149 18.70 -20.53 -24.96
C PHE A 149 18.48 -21.86 -25.68
N ILE A 150 19.50 -22.72 -25.68
CA ILE A 150 19.43 -24.10 -26.19
C ILE A 150 19.98 -24.99 -25.08
N ASP A 151 19.15 -25.90 -24.58
CA ASP A 151 19.50 -26.77 -23.45
C ASP A 151 20.08 -25.99 -22.25
N GLY A 152 19.53 -24.80 -21.97
CA GLY A 152 19.96 -23.92 -20.88
C GLY A 152 21.19 -23.06 -21.17
N GLU A 153 21.83 -23.21 -22.34
CA GLU A 153 23.00 -22.42 -22.72
C GLU A 153 22.60 -21.16 -23.52
N PRO A 154 23.05 -19.95 -23.10
CA PRO A 154 22.69 -18.71 -23.76
C PRO A 154 23.59 -18.40 -24.96
N TYR A 155 22.98 -17.92 -26.03
CA TYR A 155 23.65 -17.40 -27.24
C TYR A 155 23.15 -16.00 -27.53
N ILE A 156 24.08 -15.04 -27.70
CA ILE A 156 23.77 -13.65 -28.04
C ILE A 156 23.57 -13.55 -29.55
N LEU A 157 22.37 -13.13 -29.97
CA LEU A 157 22.01 -12.91 -31.37
C LEU A 157 22.23 -11.46 -31.79
N ALA A 158 21.93 -10.52 -30.90
CA ALA A 158 22.21 -9.09 -31.06
C ALA A 158 22.47 -8.44 -29.70
N GLU A 159 23.33 -7.43 -29.66
CA GLU A 159 23.67 -6.68 -28.44
C GLU A 159 23.91 -5.22 -28.78
N ASN A 160 23.30 -4.33 -28.00
CA ASN A 160 23.65 -2.92 -27.95
C ASN A 160 24.29 -2.57 -26.61
N LYS A 161 25.37 -1.78 -26.67
CA LYS A 161 26.00 -1.12 -25.53
C LYS A 161 25.51 0.32 -25.50
N VAL A 162 24.75 0.69 -24.47
CA VAL A 162 24.00 1.94 -24.40
C VAL A 162 24.28 2.67 -23.09
N SER A 163 23.95 3.96 -23.04
CA SER A 163 24.03 4.74 -21.79
C SER A 163 22.86 4.45 -20.84
N GLN A 164 21.76 3.93 -21.39
CA GLN A 164 20.55 3.55 -20.67
C GLN A 164 19.83 2.46 -21.49
N ALA A 165 19.64 1.29 -20.89
CA ALA A 165 19.00 0.14 -21.53
C ALA A 165 17.47 0.28 -21.59
N TYR A 166 16.89 0.89 -20.56
CA TYR A 166 15.47 1.20 -20.46
C TYR A 166 15.22 2.50 -19.65
N PRO A 167 14.16 3.26 -19.96
CA PRO A 167 13.76 4.47 -19.21
C PRO A 167 13.46 4.19 -17.73
N SER A 168 13.56 5.21 -16.87
CA SER A 168 13.14 5.11 -15.46
C SER A 168 11.62 5.05 -15.28
N ASP A 169 10.89 5.64 -16.22
CA ASP A 169 9.43 5.60 -16.27
C ASP A 169 8.94 4.42 -17.10
N TYR A 170 7.62 4.28 -17.19
CA TYR A 170 7.00 3.27 -18.05
C TYR A 170 7.45 3.41 -19.49
N PHE A 171 7.71 2.27 -20.11
CA PHE A 171 8.03 2.16 -21.51
C PHE A 171 7.33 0.96 -22.11
N ALA A 172 7.05 1.05 -23.40
CA ALA A 172 6.54 -0.09 -24.13
C ALA A 172 7.71 -0.94 -24.64
N LEU A 173 7.64 -2.25 -24.42
CA LEU A 173 8.57 -3.23 -24.95
C LEU A 173 7.82 -4.16 -25.90
N THR A 174 8.29 -4.26 -27.14
CA THR A 174 7.68 -5.12 -28.16
C THR A 174 8.69 -6.12 -28.71
N ALA A 175 8.29 -7.39 -28.78
CA ALA A 175 8.91 -8.41 -29.63
C ALA A 175 8.01 -8.67 -30.85
N ASP A 176 8.47 -8.34 -32.07
CA ASP A 176 7.81 -8.75 -33.33
C ASP A 176 8.61 -9.87 -33.97
N VAL A 177 8.02 -11.07 -34.00
CA VAL A 177 8.67 -12.31 -34.44
C VAL A 177 7.90 -12.94 -35.57
N ARG A 178 8.55 -13.10 -36.73
CA ARG A 178 7.91 -13.55 -37.98
C ARG A 178 8.86 -14.38 -38.81
N GLY A 179 8.54 -15.66 -39.03
CA GLY A 179 9.47 -16.59 -39.67
C GLY A 179 10.80 -16.66 -38.91
N ASP A 180 11.91 -16.40 -39.60
CA ASP A 180 13.26 -16.31 -39.03
C ASP A 180 13.61 -14.92 -38.49
N THR A 181 12.73 -13.93 -38.64
CA THR A 181 13.03 -12.53 -38.31
C THR A 181 12.57 -12.21 -36.90
N LEU A 182 13.50 -11.77 -36.06
CA LEU A 182 13.27 -11.37 -34.68
C LEU A 182 13.59 -9.87 -34.53
N ARG A 183 12.65 -9.09 -34.01
CA ARG A 183 12.83 -7.65 -33.76
C ARG A 183 12.36 -7.26 -32.37
N ALA A 184 13.12 -6.39 -31.72
CA ALA A 184 12.78 -5.81 -30.43
C ALA A 184 12.67 -4.29 -30.55
N TYR A 185 11.65 -3.71 -29.93
CA TYR A 185 11.39 -2.28 -29.94
C TYR A 185 11.20 -1.76 -28.52
N ILE A 186 11.65 -0.52 -28.27
CA ILE A 186 11.28 0.26 -27.10
C ILE A 186 10.55 1.51 -27.59
N ASN A 187 9.34 1.78 -27.09
CA ASN A 187 8.57 2.97 -27.43
C ASN A 187 8.36 3.21 -28.94
N GLY A 188 8.32 2.13 -29.72
CA GLY A 188 8.20 2.18 -31.19
C GLY A 188 9.54 2.20 -31.94
N ASP A 189 10.65 2.47 -31.25
CA ASP A 189 11.99 2.51 -31.84
C ASP A 189 12.61 1.11 -31.88
N LEU A 190 13.09 0.70 -33.05
CA LEU A 190 13.78 -0.57 -33.23
C LEU A 190 15.13 -0.54 -32.50
N ILE A 191 15.28 -1.38 -31.47
CA ILE A 191 16.53 -1.48 -30.71
C ILE A 191 17.39 -2.67 -31.15
N LEU A 192 16.80 -3.84 -31.41
CA LEU A 192 17.56 -5.05 -31.77
C LEU A 192 16.87 -5.79 -32.91
N SER A 193 17.66 -6.46 -33.74
CA SER A 193 17.13 -7.38 -34.74
C SER A 193 18.11 -8.51 -35.05
N ALA A 194 17.60 -9.69 -35.34
CA ALA A 194 18.38 -10.84 -35.77
C ALA A 194 17.59 -11.73 -36.75
N LEU A 195 18.32 -12.59 -37.46
CA LEU A 195 17.76 -13.72 -38.20
C LEU A 195 18.14 -15.01 -37.47
N ASP A 196 17.16 -15.79 -37.03
CA ASP A 196 17.36 -17.08 -36.37
C ASP A 196 16.10 -17.95 -36.49
N ASP A 197 16.27 -19.23 -36.80
CA ASP A 197 15.21 -20.20 -37.07
C ASP A 197 15.20 -21.39 -36.09
N THR A 198 15.87 -21.26 -34.94
CA THR A 198 15.97 -22.33 -33.93
C THR A 198 14.60 -22.77 -33.40
N TYR A 199 13.71 -21.82 -33.07
CA TYR A 199 12.32 -22.09 -32.68
C TYR A 199 11.38 -21.30 -33.59
N ASP A 200 10.39 -21.97 -34.19
CA ASP A 200 9.44 -21.39 -35.15
C ASP A 200 8.08 -21.02 -34.52
N SER A 201 7.74 -21.60 -33.37
CA SER A 201 6.57 -21.24 -32.57
C SER A 201 6.83 -21.35 -31.07
N GLY A 202 5.97 -20.83 -30.21
CA GLY A 202 6.02 -21.08 -28.76
C GLY A 202 5.25 -20.05 -27.93
N ARG A 203 5.20 -20.30 -26.62
CA ARG A 203 4.58 -19.43 -25.60
C ARG A 203 5.30 -18.09 -25.47
N ILE A 204 4.71 -17.19 -24.69
CA ILE A 204 5.32 -15.91 -24.28
C ILE A 204 5.62 -15.90 -22.78
N GLY A 205 6.47 -14.99 -22.34
CA GLY A 205 6.72 -14.77 -20.92
C GLY A 205 7.30 -13.40 -20.57
N LEU A 206 7.26 -13.08 -19.29
CA LEU A 206 7.77 -11.84 -18.69
C LEU A 206 8.89 -12.20 -17.72
N LEU A 207 10.01 -11.49 -17.79
CA LEU A 207 11.29 -11.87 -17.17
C LEU A 207 11.69 -10.91 -16.04
N SER A 208 12.22 -11.43 -14.94
CA SER A 208 12.93 -10.64 -13.91
C SER A 208 14.26 -11.31 -13.55
N TYR A 209 15.33 -10.52 -13.47
CA TYR A 209 16.63 -10.96 -12.96
C TYR A 209 17.16 -9.94 -11.97
N ALA A 210 17.41 -10.37 -10.72
CA ALA A 210 17.95 -9.56 -9.64
C ALA A 210 17.21 -8.23 -9.42
N ASN A 211 15.92 -8.15 -9.75
CA ASN A 211 15.19 -6.88 -9.80
C ASN A 211 14.08 -6.88 -8.76
N THR A 212 14.16 -5.98 -7.77
CA THR A 212 13.19 -5.91 -6.66
C THR A 212 11.92 -5.10 -6.95
N GLY A 213 11.68 -4.76 -8.22
CA GLY A 213 10.45 -4.11 -8.65
C GLY A 213 10.37 -4.06 -10.17
N ALA A 214 10.16 -5.22 -10.78
CA ALA A 214 9.78 -5.35 -12.17
C ALA A 214 8.25 -5.33 -12.28
N TYR A 215 7.72 -4.37 -13.04
CA TYR A 215 6.29 -4.15 -13.23
C TYR A 215 5.93 -4.37 -14.69
N TYR A 216 4.84 -5.09 -14.92
CA TYR A 216 4.30 -5.40 -16.25
C TYR A 216 2.81 -5.12 -16.32
N ASP A 217 2.37 -4.53 -17.43
CA ASP A 217 0.97 -4.24 -17.69
C ASP A 217 0.68 -4.27 -19.21
N SER A 218 -0.60 -4.25 -19.59
CA SER A 218 -1.09 -4.06 -20.96
C SER A 218 -0.46 -5.04 -21.94
N VAL A 219 -0.36 -6.31 -21.52
CA VAL A 219 0.18 -7.41 -22.31
C VAL A 219 -0.76 -7.67 -23.47
N ALA A 220 -0.23 -7.64 -24.69
CA ALA A 220 -1.00 -7.98 -25.88
C ALA A 220 -0.17 -8.79 -26.88
N VAL A 221 -0.74 -9.90 -27.34
CA VAL A 221 -0.18 -10.71 -28.43
C VAL A 221 -1.14 -10.70 -29.61
N THR A 222 -0.64 -10.26 -30.76
CA THR A 222 -1.45 -10.08 -31.97
C THR A 222 -0.78 -10.69 -33.19
N GLN A 223 -1.58 -11.24 -34.11
CA GLN A 223 -1.07 -11.82 -35.34
C GLN A 223 -0.57 -10.74 -36.33
N SER A 224 -1.32 -9.63 -36.44
CA SER A 224 -0.91 -8.48 -37.25
C SER A 224 0.21 -7.69 -36.54
N PRO A 225 1.13 -7.05 -37.29
CA PRO A 225 2.14 -6.19 -36.68
C PRO A 225 1.52 -5.10 -35.82
N LEU A 226 1.86 -5.08 -34.54
CA LEU A 226 1.48 -4.06 -33.58
C LEU A 226 2.70 -3.74 -32.74
N ILE A 227 3.27 -2.56 -32.96
CA ILE A 227 4.38 -2.02 -32.17
C ILE A 227 3.80 -0.91 -31.31
N TYR A 228 3.92 -1.05 -30.00
CA TYR A 228 3.51 0.00 -29.08
C TYR A 228 4.49 1.17 -29.19
N SER A 229 3.94 2.37 -29.35
CA SER A 229 4.71 3.61 -29.19
C SER A 229 5.03 3.85 -27.72
N GLU A 230 5.77 4.92 -27.43
CA GLU A 230 5.78 5.47 -26.07
C GLU A 230 4.35 5.56 -25.56
N PRO A 231 4.05 4.93 -24.42
CA PRO A 231 2.70 4.93 -23.90
C PRO A 231 2.32 6.36 -23.49
N GLU A 232 1.13 6.81 -23.90
CA GLU A 232 0.64 8.11 -23.46
C GLU A 232 0.51 8.09 -21.93
N GLU A 233 1.06 9.10 -21.22
CA GLU A 233 0.87 9.33 -19.77
C GLU A 233 -0.60 9.25 -19.32
N ARG A 234 -1.56 9.26 -20.26
CA ARG A 234 -3.01 9.19 -20.04
C ARG A 234 -3.62 7.79 -20.08
N GLN A 235 -2.91 6.78 -20.60
CA GLN A 235 -3.40 5.38 -20.59
C GLN A 235 -2.91 4.59 -19.39
N PHE A 236 -1.80 5.00 -18.79
CA PHE A 236 -1.60 4.75 -17.37
C PHE A 236 -2.36 5.81 -16.63
N MET A 237 -3.61 5.51 -16.30
CA MET A 237 -4.21 6.14 -15.14
C MET A 237 -3.36 5.65 -13.97
N TYR A 238 -2.27 6.38 -13.70
CA TYR A 238 -1.50 6.20 -12.49
C TYR A 238 -2.54 6.27 -11.38
N ARG A 239 -2.83 5.14 -10.71
CA ARG A 239 -3.28 5.27 -9.33
C ARG A 239 -2.22 6.14 -8.71
N VAL A 240 -2.60 7.36 -8.32
CA VAL A 240 -1.73 8.18 -7.51
C VAL A 240 -1.28 7.26 -6.38
N ARG A 241 0.00 6.87 -6.36
CA ARG A 241 0.49 5.80 -5.46
C ARG A 241 0.07 6.21 -4.07
N GLU A 242 -0.86 5.45 -3.50
CA GLU A 242 -1.32 5.70 -2.16
C GLU A 242 -0.22 5.20 -1.23
N PHE A 243 0.50 6.15 -0.63
CA PHE A 243 1.54 5.86 0.35
C PHE A 243 0.92 5.47 1.69
N ARG A 244 -0.25 6.04 2.01
CA ARG A 244 -1.02 5.75 3.21
C ARG A 244 -2.51 5.69 2.87
N ALA A 245 -3.10 4.51 3.08
CA ALA A 245 -4.53 4.25 2.92
C ALA A 245 -5.40 5.24 3.71
N PRO A 246 -6.66 5.48 3.33
CA PRO A 246 -7.46 6.48 4.01
C PRO A 246 -7.84 6.01 5.40
N TYR A 247 -7.87 6.95 6.33
CA TYR A 247 -8.21 6.69 7.72
C TYR A 247 -9.16 7.75 8.26
N ILE A 248 -10.09 7.28 9.09
CA ILE A 248 -11.14 8.05 9.72
C ILE A 248 -10.64 8.63 11.02
N GLN A 249 -10.88 9.93 11.19
CA GLN A 249 -10.36 10.73 12.28
C GLN A 249 -11.46 11.63 12.86
N ASN A 250 -11.33 11.94 14.15
CA ASN A 250 -12.16 12.89 14.89
C ASN A 250 -13.69 12.88 14.57
N PRO A 251 -14.38 11.73 14.61
CA PRO A 251 -15.83 11.69 14.38
C PRO A 251 -16.57 12.42 15.50
N THR A 252 -17.35 13.44 15.14
CA THR A 252 -18.29 14.14 16.02
C THR A 252 -19.72 13.74 15.70
N GLN A 253 -20.71 14.38 16.34
CA GLN A 253 -22.12 14.17 16.01
C GLN A 253 -22.48 14.68 14.60
N THR A 254 -21.71 15.61 14.05
CA THR A 254 -22.07 16.30 12.78
C THR A 254 -20.90 16.46 11.83
N SER A 255 -19.74 15.87 12.14
CA SER A 255 -18.56 15.93 11.28
C SER A 255 -17.69 14.69 11.41
N VAL A 256 -16.82 14.48 10.44
CA VAL A 256 -15.69 13.53 10.50
C VAL A 256 -14.51 14.10 9.71
N GLU A 257 -13.32 13.66 10.02
CA GLU A 257 -12.09 13.98 9.29
C GLU A 257 -11.61 12.72 8.55
N VAL A 258 -11.23 12.87 7.28
CA VAL A 258 -10.71 11.80 6.43
C VAL A 258 -9.34 12.22 5.94
N ALA A 259 -8.33 11.40 6.19
CA ALA A 259 -6.96 11.68 5.79
C ALA A 259 -6.35 10.51 5.03
N TRP A 260 -5.42 10.79 4.10
CA TRP A 260 -4.66 9.80 3.34
C TRP A 260 -3.37 10.45 2.78
N ARG A 261 -2.43 9.65 2.27
CA ARG A 261 -1.20 10.18 1.65
C ARG A 261 -0.95 9.60 0.28
N THR A 262 -0.47 10.46 -0.60
CA THR A 262 -0.05 10.14 -1.95
C THR A 262 1.43 10.40 -2.15
N VAL A 263 2.04 9.68 -3.09
CA VAL A 263 3.43 9.93 -3.52
C VAL A 263 3.52 11.26 -4.26
N ASP A 264 2.58 11.55 -5.15
CA ASP A 264 2.56 12.79 -5.95
C ASP A 264 1.49 13.77 -5.44
N PRO A 265 1.74 15.09 -5.48
CA PRO A 265 0.74 16.08 -5.15
C PRO A 265 -0.49 15.94 -6.06
N SER A 266 -1.68 15.91 -5.46
CA SER A 266 -2.94 15.85 -6.20
C SER A 266 -4.03 16.65 -5.49
N ILE A 267 -5.15 16.94 -6.17
CA ILE A 267 -6.34 17.48 -5.48
C ILE A 267 -7.02 16.31 -4.78
N GLY A 268 -7.10 16.34 -3.45
CA GLY A 268 -7.84 15.36 -2.70
C GLY A 268 -9.34 15.64 -2.71
N ARG A 269 -10.14 14.58 -2.74
CA ARG A 269 -11.59 14.68 -2.81
C ARG A 269 -12.24 13.49 -2.13
N VAL A 270 -13.28 13.76 -1.34
CA VAL A 270 -14.06 12.73 -0.66
C VAL A 270 -15.48 12.80 -1.17
N ARG A 271 -15.95 11.71 -1.79
CA ARG A 271 -17.36 11.51 -2.11
C ARG A 271 -17.98 10.66 -1.01
N TYR A 272 -19.17 11.03 -0.55
CA TYR A 272 -19.82 10.35 0.56
C TYR A 272 -21.34 10.42 0.46
N GLY A 273 -22.02 9.50 1.16
CA GLY A 273 -23.47 9.39 1.13
C GLY A 273 -23.98 8.44 2.22
N MET A 274 -25.29 8.42 2.47
CA MET A 274 -25.88 7.52 3.48
C MET A 274 -26.22 6.13 2.90
N GLU A 275 -26.17 5.97 1.59
CA GLU A 275 -26.53 4.75 0.88
C GLU A 275 -25.32 4.17 0.15
N LYS A 276 -25.09 2.87 0.35
CA LYS A 276 -24.02 2.14 -0.34
C LYS A 276 -24.22 2.18 -1.86
N GLY A 277 -23.19 2.56 -2.61
CA GLY A 277 -23.22 2.73 -4.06
C GLY A 277 -23.84 4.04 -4.54
N ASN A 278 -24.26 4.94 -3.64
CA ASN A 278 -24.88 6.23 -3.96
C ASN A 278 -24.28 7.36 -3.12
N LEU A 279 -23.15 7.88 -3.58
CA LEU A 279 -22.40 8.97 -2.94
C LEU A 279 -22.74 10.31 -3.61
N ASP A 280 -23.75 10.98 -3.04
CA ASP A 280 -24.38 12.19 -3.57
C ASP A 280 -23.78 13.50 -3.00
N LEU A 281 -22.93 13.40 -1.98
CA LEU A 281 -22.19 14.50 -1.40
C LEU A 281 -20.70 14.43 -1.77
N GLU A 282 -20.05 15.58 -1.79
CA GLU A 282 -18.63 15.70 -2.13
C GLU A 282 -17.98 16.84 -1.33
N SER A 283 -16.72 16.63 -0.94
CA SER A 283 -15.82 17.66 -0.42
C SER A 283 -14.51 17.57 -1.18
N VAL A 284 -13.92 18.73 -1.54
CA VAL A 284 -12.76 18.83 -2.44
C VAL A 284 -11.76 19.80 -1.83
N GLU A 285 -10.49 19.40 -1.78
CA GLU A 285 -9.39 20.28 -1.38
C GLU A 285 -9.14 21.35 -2.44
N SER A 286 -8.63 22.51 -2.01
CA SER A 286 -8.37 23.63 -2.91
C SER A 286 -6.99 23.59 -3.58
N GLU A 287 -6.07 22.80 -3.04
CA GLU A 287 -4.65 22.78 -3.45
C GLU A 287 -4.17 21.36 -3.69
N GLN A 288 -3.16 21.23 -4.57
CA GLN A 288 -2.52 19.94 -4.81
C GLN A 288 -1.53 19.65 -3.70
N VAL A 289 -1.76 18.57 -2.96
CA VAL A 289 -0.95 18.17 -1.80
C VAL A 289 -0.67 16.67 -1.84
N GLN A 290 0.39 16.24 -1.16
CA GLN A 290 0.68 14.82 -0.92
C GLN A 290 -0.01 14.28 0.33
N LYS A 291 -0.30 15.18 1.27
CA LYS A 291 -0.90 14.87 2.56
C LYS A 291 -2.31 15.44 2.57
N HIS A 292 -3.26 14.57 2.33
CA HIS A 292 -4.66 14.93 2.19
C HIS A 292 -5.35 14.88 3.53
N HIS A 293 -6.18 15.90 3.80
CA HIS A 293 -7.02 15.96 4.98
C HIS A 293 -8.28 16.75 4.68
N VAL A 294 -9.40 16.03 4.68
CA VAL A 294 -10.71 16.57 4.33
C VAL A 294 -11.67 16.39 5.50
N ARG A 295 -12.17 17.52 6.01
CA ARG A 295 -13.27 17.55 6.97
C ARG A 295 -14.60 17.51 6.23
N LEU A 296 -15.48 16.61 6.66
CA LEU A 296 -16.87 16.50 6.20
C LEU A 296 -17.76 17.06 7.31
N ASP A 297 -18.51 18.13 7.05
CA ASP A 297 -19.40 18.77 8.01
C ASP A 297 -20.88 18.60 7.64
N GLY A 298 -21.79 18.94 8.57
CA GLY A 298 -23.24 18.90 8.33
C GLY A 298 -23.84 17.49 8.31
N LEU A 299 -23.13 16.52 8.88
CA LEU A 299 -23.55 15.12 8.92
C LEU A 299 -24.69 14.90 9.93
N GLN A 300 -25.51 13.87 9.68
CA GLN A 300 -26.57 13.48 10.60
C GLN A 300 -26.01 12.72 11.80
N VAL A 301 -26.48 13.06 13.00
CA VAL A 301 -26.10 12.40 14.26
C VAL A 301 -26.43 10.91 14.23
N SER A 302 -25.59 10.07 14.86
CA SER A 302 -25.81 8.61 14.95
C SER A 302 -25.95 7.89 13.60
N THR A 303 -25.39 8.43 12.52
CA THR A 303 -25.61 7.94 11.15
C THR A 303 -24.37 7.29 10.56
N ARG A 304 -24.58 6.20 9.81
CA ARG A 304 -23.54 5.57 8.99
C ARG A 304 -23.49 6.26 7.63
N TYR A 305 -22.30 6.59 7.19
CA TYR A 305 -22.02 7.09 5.85
C TYR A 305 -21.06 6.14 5.14
N PHE A 306 -21.21 6.03 3.83
CA PHE A 306 -20.26 5.41 2.93
C PHE A 306 -19.42 6.51 2.29
N TYR A 307 -18.16 6.21 1.99
CA TYR A 307 -17.26 7.16 1.37
C TYR A 307 -16.24 6.51 0.43
N GLU A 308 -15.75 7.32 -0.48
CA GLU A 308 -14.64 7.04 -1.38
C GLU A 308 -13.72 8.26 -1.38
N VAL A 309 -12.41 8.04 -1.38
CA VAL A 309 -11.46 9.12 -1.62
C VAL A 309 -10.95 9.08 -3.06
N TYR A 310 -10.62 10.26 -3.57
CA TYR A 310 -10.09 10.47 -4.89
C TYR A 310 -8.85 11.36 -4.80
N SER A 311 -7.81 11.00 -5.55
CA SER A 311 -6.59 11.77 -5.71
C SER A 311 -6.49 12.19 -7.18
N GLY A 312 -6.81 13.46 -7.45
CA GLY A 312 -7.03 13.92 -8.82
C GLY A 312 -8.32 13.36 -9.43
N SER A 313 -8.21 12.78 -10.63
CA SER A 313 -9.33 12.08 -11.28
C SER A 313 -9.56 10.67 -10.74
N GLU A 314 -8.55 10.09 -10.08
CA GLU A 314 -8.56 8.68 -9.68
C GLU A 314 -9.27 8.46 -8.36
N ARG A 315 -9.90 7.29 -8.25
CA ARG A 315 -10.40 6.78 -6.99
C ARG A 315 -9.26 6.07 -6.27
N SER A 316 -8.90 6.53 -5.07
CA SER A 316 -7.78 5.98 -4.30
C SER A 316 -8.20 4.94 -3.26
N SER A 317 -9.49 4.70 -3.05
CA SER A 317 -9.98 3.69 -2.09
C SER A 317 -11.12 2.85 -2.62
N ASP A 318 -11.38 1.70 -2.00
CA ASP A 318 -12.69 1.05 -2.09
C ASP A 318 -13.78 1.92 -1.45
N GLU A 319 -15.02 1.47 -1.53
CA GLU A 319 -16.14 2.14 -0.86
C GLU A 319 -16.14 1.68 0.61
N GLU A 320 -15.62 2.56 1.45
CA GLU A 320 -15.50 2.36 2.88
C GLU A 320 -16.67 3.05 3.60
N ASN A 321 -16.71 2.97 4.93
CA ASN A 321 -17.79 3.56 5.69
C ASN A 321 -17.35 4.04 7.07
N PHE A 322 -18.01 5.06 7.60
CA PHE A 322 -17.80 5.54 8.96
C PHE A 322 -19.14 5.80 9.64
N LYS A 323 -19.08 6.11 10.94
CA LYS A 323 -20.26 6.45 11.74
C LYS A 323 -20.00 7.69 12.57
N THR A 324 -20.89 8.68 12.47
CA THR A 324 -20.85 9.87 13.35
C THR A 324 -21.14 9.48 14.79
N ALA A 325 -20.58 10.22 15.74
CA ALA A 325 -20.81 10.00 17.17
C ALA A 325 -22.31 10.02 17.51
N PRO A 326 -22.76 9.18 18.46
CA PRO A 326 -24.16 9.11 18.81
C PRO A 326 -24.62 10.29 19.67
N ARG A 327 -25.93 10.43 19.82
CA ARG A 327 -26.51 11.36 20.78
C ARG A 327 -26.01 11.10 22.21
N HIS A 328 -25.85 12.16 22.98
CA HIS A 328 -25.33 12.11 24.36
C HIS A 328 -26.23 11.40 25.37
N ASP A 329 -27.50 11.17 25.01
CA ASP A 329 -28.48 10.42 25.82
C ASP A 329 -28.46 8.91 25.53
N GLN A 330 -27.72 8.47 24.49
CA GLN A 330 -27.56 7.06 24.17
C GLN A 330 -26.73 6.38 25.27
N LYS A 331 -27.22 5.22 25.76
CA LYS A 331 -26.59 4.49 26.87
C LYS A 331 -25.71 3.32 26.43
N GLN A 332 -25.91 2.83 25.21
CA GLN A 332 -25.18 1.70 24.68
C GLN A 332 -24.15 2.20 23.68
N PHE A 333 -22.90 1.86 23.95
CA PHE A 333 -21.76 2.04 23.07
C PHE A 333 -20.74 0.94 23.41
N SER A 334 -19.79 0.68 22.51
CA SER A 334 -18.65 -0.16 22.84
C SER A 334 -17.38 0.29 22.14
N PHE A 335 -16.25 0.01 22.77
CA PHE A 335 -14.94 0.36 22.27
C PHE A 335 -13.94 -0.74 22.62
N LEU A 336 -12.86 -0.82 21.85
CA LEU A 336 -11.68 -1.61 22.20
C LEU A 336 -10.64 -0.71 22.85
N VAL A 337 -9.76 -1.31 23.65
CA VAL A 337 -8.59 -0.64 24.21
C VAL A 337 -7.35 -1.41 23.76
N LEU A 338 -6.39 -0.67 23.23
CA LEU A 338 -5.08 -1.17 22.79
C LEU A 338 -4.01 -0.23 23.35
N GLY A 339 -2.81 -0.72 23.58
CA GLY A 339 -1.61 0.07 23.84
C GLY A 339 -0.43 -0.64 23.21
N ASP A 340 0.68 0.08 23.06
CA ASP A 340 1.97 -0.55 22.79
C ASP A 340 1.92 -1.41 21.50
N SER A 341 1.71 -0.75 20.35
CA SER A 341 1.44 -1.41 19.06
C SER A 341 2.52 -2.40 18.60
N GLY A 342 3.79 -2.12 18.91
CA GLY A 342 4.93 -2.96 18.54
C GLY A 342 5.74 -2.38 17.38
N VAL A 343 6.37 -3.25 16.59
CA VAL A 343 7.37 -2.89 15.56
C VAL A 343 7.23 -3.74 14.29
N ASP A 344 6.01 -3.86 13.75
CA ASP A 344 5.69 -4.69 12.57
C ASP A 344 6.03 -6.18 12.79
N THR A 345 5.42 -6.78 13.82
CA THR A 345 5.66 -8.18 14.18
C THR A 345 4.43 -9.06 13.92
N PRO A 346 4.60 -10.38 13.67
CA PRO A 346 3.45 -11.29 13.53
C PRO A 346 2.47 -11.26 14.72
N THR A 347 2.96 -10.94 15.92
CA THR A 347 2.09 -10.79 17.10
C THR A 347 1.20 -9.56 16.99
N GLN A 348 1.74 -8.43 16.52
CA GLN A 348 0.97 -7.22 16.27
C GLN A 348 -0.11 -7.45 15.20
N TRP A 349 0.24 -8.08 14.08
CA TRP A 349 -0.73 -8.43 13.04
C TRP A 349 -1.86 -9.30 13.58
N ARG A 350 -1.55 -10.29 14.42
CA ARG A 350 -2.55 -11.13 15.09
C ARG A 350 -3.46 -10.32 16.04
N VAL A 351 -2.95 -9.27 16.69
CA VAL A 351 -3.79 -8.34 17.48
C VAL A 351 -4.77 -7.61 16.56
N GLY A 352 -4.30 -7.07 15.43
CA GLY A 352 -5.16 -6.45 14.41
C GLY A 352 -6.24 -7.41 13.88
N GLU A 353 -5.89 -8.66 13.62
CA GLU A 353 -6.85 -9.71 13.24
C GLU A 353 -7.88 -9.97 14.34
N GLN A 354 -7.48 -10.03 15.60
CA GLN A 354 -8.39 -10.21 16.73
C GLN A 354 -9.32 -9.01 16.94
N MET A 355 -8.83 -7.80 16.73
CA MET A 355 -9.66 -6.59 16.73
C MET A 355 -10.73 -6.69 15.64
N ARG A 356 -10.33 -7.03 14.40
CA ARG A 356 -11.27 -7.22 13.29
C ARG A 356 -12.29 -8.32 13.57
N ALA A 357 -11.86 -9.46 14.11
CA ALA A 357 -12.77 -10.54 14.50
C ALA A 357 -13.80 -10.04 15.53
N SER A 358 -13.35 -9.31 16.54
CA SER A 358 -14.22 -8.71 17.56
C SER A 358 -15.22 -7.72 16.96
N MET A 359 -14.79 -6.90 16.00
CA MET A 359 -15.64 -5.95 15.27
C MET A 359 -16.69 -6.62 14.37
N ASN A 360 -16.40 -7.83 13.87
CA ASN A 360 -17.36 -8.63 13.11
C ASN A 360 -18.40 -9.31 14.01
N GLU A 361 -18.02 -9.69 15.23
CA GLU A 361 -18.91 -10.33 16.19
C GLU A 361 -19.80 -9.32 16.94
N ARG A 362 -19.30 -8.10 17.17
CA ARG A 362 -19.96 -7.07 17.98
C ARG A 362 -19.75 -5.70 17.34
N ALA A 363 -20.78 -4.87 17.41
CA ALA A 363 -20.68 -3.49 16.93
C ALA A 363 -19.74 -2.67 17.83
N VAL A 364 -18.51 -2.47 17.38
CA VAL A 364 -17.51 -1.58 17.99
C VAL A 364 -17.66 -0.19 17.37
N ASP A 365 -17.74 0.84 18.21
CA ASP A 365 -17.95 2.21 17.77
C ASP A 365 -16.63 2.96 17.51
N PHE A 366 -15.61 2.72 18.35
CA PHE A 366 -14.27 3.31 18.25
C PHE A 366 -13.23 2.45 18.98
N VAL A 367 -11.96 2.82 18.85
CA VAL A 367 -10.86 2.23 19.63
C VAL A 367 -10.18 3.33 20.44
N VAL A 368 -9.68 3.00 21.63
CA VAL A 368 -8.77 3.85 22.42
C VAL A 368 -7.37 3.24 22.36
N HIS A 369 -6.38 4.02 21.96
CA HIS A 369 -4.97 3.63 22.03
C HIS A 369 -4.25 4.37 23.15
N VAL A 370 -3.72 3.66 24.14
CA VAL A 370 -3.14 4.24 25.36
C VAL A 370 -1.64 4.56 25.21
N GLY A 371 -1.22 5.07 24.05
CA GLY A 371 0.18 5.44 23.79
C GLY A 371 1.08 4.30 23.34
N ASP A 372 2.28 4.68 22.91
CA ASP A 372 3.22 3.85 22.15
C ASP A 372 2.53 3.28 20.91
N VAL A 373 1.90 4.19 20.17
CA VAL A 373 1.27 3.92 18.86
C VAL A 373 2.32 3.42 17.87
N HIS A 374 3.54 3.90 18.06
CA HIS A 374 4.74 3.46 17.41
C HIS A 374 5.76 3.04 18.48
N GLN A 375 6.46 1.91 18.34
CA GLN A 375 7.57 1.51 19.23
C GLN A 375 8.95 1.45 18.55
N GLY A 376 9.11 2.10 17.39
CA GLY A 376 10.39 2.22 16.67
C GLY A 376 11.21 3.46 17.06
N ALA A 377 11.93 4.05 16.08
CA ALA A 377 12.76 5.25 16.24
C ALA A 377 12.03 6.59 15.89
N GLY A 378 10.78 6.73 16.30
CA GLY A 378 9.87 7.88 16.20
C GLY A 378 9.36 8.32 14.83
N ASP A 379 9.78 7.70 13.71
CA ASP A 379 9.45 8.13 12.34
C ASP A 379 8.77 7.06 11.45
N TYR A 380 8.55 5.84 11.95
CA TYR A 380 8.00 4.69 11.19
C TYR A 380 6.50 4.42 11.43
N TYR A 381 5.64 5.45 11.50
CA TYR A 381 4.20 5.22 11.72
C TYR A 381 3.52 4.49 10.56
N ASP A 382 4.00 4.67 9.33
CA ASP A 382 3.43 4.00 8.16
C ASP A 382 3.55 2.48 8.26
N ASP A 383 4.73 1.96 8.58
CA ASP A 383 4.97 0.52 8.75
C ASP A 383 4.39 -0.04 10.04
N ILE A 384 4.43 0.73 11.13
CA ILE A 384 4.06 0.23 12.46
C ILE A 384 2.58 0.42 12.77
N TYR A 385 1.93 1.48 12.30
CA TYR A 385 0.54 1.77 12.63
C TYR A 385 -0.38 1.71 11.41
N PHE A 386 -0.09 2.50 10.37
CA PHE A 386 -1.02 2.63 9.25
C PHE A 386 -1.16 1.34 8.46
N LYS A 387 -0.06 0.61 8.21
CA LYS A 387 -0.06 -0.64 7.44
C LYS A 387 -0.72 -1.82 8.16
N PRO A 388 -0.44 -2.12 9.45
CA PRO A 388 -1.06 -3.26 10.14
C PRO A 388 -2.54 -3.02 10.45
N TYR A 389 -2.93 -1.77 10.70
CA TYR A 389 -4.31 -1.43 11.07
C TYR A 389 -5.13 -0.84 9.93
N ARG A 390 -4.61 -0.77 8.68
CA ARG A 390 -5.28 -0.16 7.50
C ARG A 390 -6.76 -0.54 7.36
N GLU A 391 -7.05 -1.81 7.60
CA GLU A 391 -8.39 -2.38 7.40
C GLU A 391 -9.39 -1.98 8.49
N ILE A 392 -8.89 -1.52 9.64
CA ILE A 392 -9.66 -1.02 10.77
C ILE A 392 -9.82 0.50 10.64
N ILE A 393 -8.71 1.22 10.45
CA ILE A 393 -8.66 2.69 10.52
C ILE A 393 -9.42 3.36 9.37
N LYS A 394 -9.60 2.67 8.24
CA LYS A 394 -10.46 3.12 7.14
C LYS A 394 -11.96 3.12 7.47
N ASN A 395 -12.37 2.50 8.58
CA ASN A 395 -13.79 2.41 8.95
C ASN A 395 -14.12 2.96 10.34
N ILE A 396 -13.14 3.01 11.25
CA ILE A 396 -13.33 3.36 12.65
C ILE A 396 -12.18 4.25 13.11
N ASN A 397 -12.50 5.29 13.88
CA ASN A 397 -11.47 6.12 14.51
C ASN A 397 -10.81 5.39 15.69
N ILE A 398 -9.49 5.51 15.79
CA ILE A 398 -8.71 5.14 16.96
C ILE A 398 -8.30 6.44 17.66
N PHE A 399 -8.85 6.69 18.84
CA PHE A 399 -8.48 7.83 19.68
C PHE A 399 -7.21 7.48 20.45
N THR A 400 -6.08 8.05 20.02
CA THR A 400 -4.76 7.75 20.57
C THR A 400 -4.31 8.78 21.60
N SER A 401 -3.57 8.36 22.62
CA SER A 401 -2.71 9.22 23.45
C SER A 401 -1.25 9.03 23.05
N LEU A 402 -0.36 9.95 23.44
CA LEU A 402 1.09 9.81 23.27
C LEU A 402 1.71 8.90 24.34
N GLY A 403 2.63 8.03 23.95
CA GLY A 403 3.55 7.29 24.82
C GLY A 403 4.99 7.74 24.68
N ASN A 404 5.90 7.09 25.42
CA ASN A 404 7.29 7.53 25.48
C ASN A 404 8.05 7.22 24.18
N HIS A 405 7.64 6.21 23.41
CA HIS A 405 8.22 5.96 22.08
C HIS A 405 7.76 6.97 21.04
N ASP A 406 6.53 7.47 21.17
CA ASP A 406 5.95 8.43 20.23
C ASP A 406 6.68 9.80 20.28
N VAL A 407 7.28 10.15 21.43
CA VAL A 407 7.99 11.43 21.64
C VAL A 407 9.51 11.37 21.43
N ILE A 408 10.07 10.20 21.07
CA ILE A 408 11.52 10.05 20.85
C ILE A 408 12.01 10.97 19.73
N THR A 409 11.24 11.08 18.65
CA THR A 409 11.59 11.88 17.47
C THR A 409 10.78 13.17 17.45
N ASP A 410 11.51 14.28 17.32
CA ASP A 410 10.95 15.65 17.27
C ASP A 410 9.93 15.95 18.38
N ASN A 411 10.14 15.35 19.57
CA ASN A 411 9.22 15.44 20.71
C ASN A 411 7.77 15.06 20.37
N GLY A 412 7.52 14.18 19.38
CA GLY A 412 6.17 13.83 18.92
C GLY A 412 5.68 14.64 17.71
N GLY A 413 6.56 15.41 17.05
CA GLY A 413 6.22 16.14 15.83
C GLY A 413 5.63 15.27 14.72
N VAL A 414 6.15 14.05 14.54
CA VAL A 414 5.62 13.09 13.55
C VAL A 414 4.20 12.63 13.90
N TYR A 415 3.93 12.37 15.19
CA TYR A 415 2.59 12.03 15.65
C TYR A 415 1.60 13.18 15.40
N LEU A 416 1.97 14.40 15.78
CA LEU A 416 1.13 15.58 15.58
C LEU A 416 0.94 15.91 14.09
N ASP A 417 1.85 15.47 13.24
CA ASP A 417 1.70 15.54 11.79
C ASP A 417 0.71 14.46 11.30
N ASP A 418 0.75 13.25 11.83
CA ASP A 418 0.02 12.10 11.28
C ASP A 418 -1.42 11.93 11.77
N PHE A 419 -1.75 12.42 12.96
CA PHE A 419 -3.04 12.20 13.61
C PHE A 419 -3.88 13.46 13.67
N TYR A 420 -5.17 13.30 13.41
CA TYR A 420 -6.16 14.38 13.45
C TYR A 420 -7.17 14.07 14.55
N LEU A 421 -6.83 14.47 15.76
CA LEU A 421 -7.61 14.18 16.97
C LEU A 421 -8.23 15.48 17.48
N PRO A 422 -9.14 15.41 18.47
CA PRO A 422 -9.57 16.64 19.12
C PRO A 422 -8.34 17.41 19.65
N HIS A 423 -8.32 18.71 19.42
CA HIS A 423 -7.27 19.63 19.86
C HIS A 423 -7.86 20.73 20.76
N ASN A 424 -8.83 20.37 21.59
CA ASN A 424 -9.57 21.29 22.46
C ASN A 424 -8.81 21.64 23.76
N ASN A 425 -7.50 21.86 23.65
CA ASN A 425 -6.62 22.32 24.72
C ASN A 425 -6.01 23.70 24.38
N PRO A 426 -5.37 24.38 25.35
CA PRO A 426 -4.84 25.73 25.16
C PRO A 426 -3.85 25.88 23.99
N ASP A 427 -3.08 24.84 23.68
CA ASP A 427 -2.08 24.85 22.62
C ASP A 427 -2.66 24.46 21.25
N SER A 428 -3.93 24.03 21.18
CA SER A 428 -4.58 23.55 19.97
C SER A 428 -3.80 22.44 19.26
N THR A 429 -3.32 21.45 20.03
CA THR A 429 -2.60 20.27 19.52
C THR A 429 -3.28 18.95 19.89
N GLU A 430 -2.90 17.85 19.27
CA GLU A 430 -3.49 16.51 19.49
C GLU A 430 -2.87 15.76 20.69
N ARG A 431 -2.06 16.43 21.52
CA ARG A 431 -1.33 15.79 22.63
C ARG A 431 -2.24 15.29 23.75
N TYR A 432 -3.19 16.13 24.15
CA TYR A 432 -4.12 15.88 25.23
C TYR A 432 -5.42 16.60 24.93
N TYR A 433 -6.53 15.92 25.15
CA TYR A 433 -7.81 16.37 24.63
C TYR A 433 -8.97 15.64 25.30
N SER A 434 -10.19 16.09 25.04
CA SER A 434 -11.39 15.40 25.51
C SER A 434 -12.42 15.28 24.42
N PHE A 435 -13.25 14.24 24.52
CA PHE A 435 -14.37 14.05 23.61
C PHE A 435 -15.53 13.34 24.29
N ARG A 436 -16.68 13.39 23.63
CA ARG A 436 -17.89 12.74 24.10
C ARG A 436 -18.35 11.68 23.11
N TRP A 437 -18.64 10.51 23.64
CA TRP A 437 -19.28 9.43 22.88
C TRP A 437 -20.43 8.86 23.68
N ALA A 438 -21.64 8.97 23.15
CA ALA A 438 -22.85 8.54 23.86
C ALA A 438 -22.94 9.24 25.25
N ASN A 439 -23.33 8.50 26.28
CA ASN A 439 -23.35 8.99 27.66
C ASN A 439 -21.99 8.92 28.39
N ALA A 440 -20.87 8.84 27.66
CA ALA A 440 -19.53 8.78 28.23
C ALA A 440 -18.64 9.95 27.77
N TYR A 441 -17.82 10.44 28.70
CA TYR A 441 -16.83 11.50 28.48
C TYR A 441 -15.43 10.92 28.62
N PHE A 442 -14.57 11.19 27.65
CA PHE A 442 -13.21 10.66 27.56
C PHE A 442 -12.20 11.79 27.64
N ILE A 443 -11.10 11.57 28.36
CA ILE A 443 -9.99 12.51 28.49
C ILE A 443 -8.69 11.76 28.18
N ALA A 444 -7.98 12.22 27.14
CA ALA A 444 -6.64 11.78 26.78
C ALA A 444 -5.60 12.71 27.43
N LEU A 445 -4.56 12.15 28.04
CA LEU A 445 -3.46 12.93 28.64
C LEU A 445 -2.10 12.49 28.08
N ASP A 446 -1.18 13.45 27.95
CA ASP A 446 0.22 13.25 27.58
C ASP A 446 1.08 13.21 28.85
N THR A 447 1.45 12.00 29.29
CA THR A 447 2.29 11.78 30.48
C THR A 447 3.80 11.87 30.21
N ASN A 448 4.21 12.26 29.00
CA ASN A 448 5.61 12.53 28.68
C ASN A 448 6.03 13.95 29.06
N GLY A 449 5.10 14.90 28.95
CA GLY A 449 5.32 16.31 29.22
C GLY A 449 5.11 16.74 30.67
N ASP A 450 4.94 18.06 30.85
CA ASP A 450 4.56 18.66 32.13
C ASP A 450 3.04 18.58 32.34
N PHE A 451 2.66 17.99 33.47
CA PHE A 451 1.29 17.91 33.97
C PHE A 451 1.26 18.21 35.49
N SER A 452 2.28 18.90 36.00
CA SER A 452 2.33 19.33 37.40
C SER A 452 1.29 20.42 37.69
N PRO A 453 0.91 20.64 38.98
CA PRO A 453 -0.06 21.66 39.34
C PRO A 453 0.28 23.06 38.79
N GLY A 454 -0.65 23.63 38.02
CA GLY A 454 -0.50 24.93 37.35
C GLY A 454 0.14 24.89 35.96
N SER A 455 0.47 23.69 35.44
CA SER A 455 0.80 23.51 34.03
C SER A 455 -0.45 23.62 33.14
N ALA A 456 -0.26 23.88 31.84
CA ALA A 456 -1.36 23.98 30.88
C ALA A 456 -2.22 22.71 30.82
N GLN A 457 -1.58 21.53 30.85
CA GLN A 457 -2.29 20.25 30.84
C GLN A 457 -3.05 19.98 32.15
N HIS A 458 -2.50 20.37 33.29
CA HIS A 458 -3.19 20.26 34.58
C HIS A 458 -4.47 21.13 34.60
N ASP A 459 -4.36 22.38 34.15
CA ASP A 459 -5.50 23.30 34.11
C ASP A 459 -6.56 22.84 33.10
N PHE A 460 -6.12 22.31 31.94
CA PHE A 460 -7.01 21.64 30.99
C PHE A 460 -7.77 20.47 31.63
N LEU A 461 -7.10 19.60 32.40
CA LEU A 461 -7.75 18.47 33.06
C LEU A 461 -8.86 18.93 34.03
N LEU A 462 -8.58 19.96 34.84
CA LEU A 462 -9.58 20.53 35.75
C LEU A 462 -10.76 21.17 35.00
N GLU A 463 -10.49 21.85 33.89
CA GLU A 463 -11.53 22.39 33.02
C GLU A 463 -12.38 21.26 32.41
N ALA A 464 -11.75 20.24 31.85
CA ALA A 464 -12.43 19.09 31.26
C ALA A 464 -13.30 18.32 32.28
N LEU A 465 -12.86 18.21 33.54
CA LEU A 465 -13.60 17.55 34.63
C LEU A 465 -14.73 18.41 35.22
N THR A 466 -14.71 19.72 34.98
CA THR A 466 -15.78 20.65 35.38
C THR A 466 -16.70 21.06 34.25
N ASP A 467 -16.36 20.67 33.01
CA ASP A 467 -17.13 20.95 31.81
C ASP A 467 -18.58 20.43 31.89
N SER A 468 -19.48 21.16 31.26
CA SER A 468 -20.92 20.84 31.24
C SER A 468 -21.26 19.55 30.48
N LEU A 469 -20.51 19.22 29.44
CA LEU A 469 -20.64 17.94 28.73
C LEU A 469 -20.20 16.81 29.65
N ARG A 470 -19.08 16.96 30.35
CA ARG A 470 -18.66 15.95 31.33
C ARG A 470 -19.70 15.76 32.42
N ARG A 471 -20.20 16.84 33.04
CA ARG A 471 -21.19 16.77 34.14
C ARG A 471 -22.52 16.13 33.76
N SER A 472 -22.84 16.07 32.47
CA SER A 472 -24.04 15.41 31.96
C SER A 472 -23.76 14.01 31.41
N ALA A 473 -22.52 13.53 31.45
CA ALA A 473 -22.17 12.15 31.14
C ALA A 473 -22.44 11.26 32.36
N THR A 474 -22.71 9.98 32.09
CA THR A 474 -22.80 8.94 33.13
C THR A 474 -21.43 8.40 33.49
N TRP A 475 -20.56 8.26 32.49
CA TRP A 475 -19.23 7.68 32.64
C TRP A 475 -18.15 8.70 32.29
N THR A 476 -17.10 8.76 33.08
CA THR A 476 -15.87 9.54 32.84
C THR A 476 -14.69 8.58 32.76
N PHE A 477 -14.08 8.51 31.58
CA PHE A 477 -12.90 7.70 31.30
C PHE A 477 -11.69 8.61 31.11
N VAL A 478 -10.57 8.23 31.71
CA VAL A 478 -9.26 8.86 31.43
C VAL A 478 -8.35 7.82 30.82
N TYR A 479 -7.53 8.23 29.86
CA TYR A 479 -6.48 7.37 29.32
C TYR A 479 -5.21 8.14 29.03
N ALA A 480 -4.09 7.49 29.31
CA ALA A 480 -2.74 8.04 29.18
C ALA A 480 -1.73 6.90 29.12
N HIS A 481 -0.50 7.14 28.69
CA HIS A 481 0.46 6.05 28.55
C HIS A 481 0.97 5.45 29.87
N HIS A 482 1.60 6.26 30.73
CA HIS A 482 2.22 5.77 31.95
C HIS A 482 1.20 5.46 33.08
N PRO A 483 1.20 4.24 33.65
CA PRO A 483 0.26 3.86 34.70
C PRO A 483 0.64 4.45 36.07
N PRO A 484 -0.34 4.82 36.92
CA PRO A 484 -0.06 5.19 38.31
C PRO A 484 0.36 3.97 39.14
N PHE A 485 -0.16 2.78 38.84
CA PHE A 485 0.10 1.55 39.60
C PHE A 485 0.28 0.37 38.65
N THR A 486 1.33 -0.43 38.86
CA THR A 486 1.62 -1.66 38.10
C THR A 486 2.51 -2.61 38.93
N GLU A 487 2.48 -3.91 38.63
CA GLU A 487 3.24 -4.94 39.35
C GLU A 487 4.10 -5.87 38.46
N PHE A 488 4.06 -5.70 37.14
CA PHE A 488 4.68 -6.65 36.22
C PHE A 488 6.21 -6.48 36.11
N TRP A 489 6.70 -5.24 36.08
CA TRP A 489 8.13 -4.96 35.94
C TRP A 489 8.83 -4.87 37.30
N THR A 490 9.97 -5.55 37.43
CA THR A 490 10.75 -5.53 38.67
C THR A 490 11.26 -4.11 38.94
N ASN A 491 11.02 -3.60 40.15
CA ASN A 491 11.40 -2.25 40.60
C ASN A 491 10.67 -1.08 39.89
N TYR A 492 9.56 -1.35 39.19
CA TYR A 492 8.70 -0.30 38.66
C TYR A 492 7.27 -0.52 39.17
N TYR A 493 6.79 0.42 39.99
CA TYR A 493 5.48 0.34 40.65
C TYR A 493 4.45 1.33 40.07
N GLY A 494 4.78 1.97 38.94
CA GLY A 494 4.03 3.06 38.30
C GLY A 494 4.76 4.40 38.35
N ASP A 495 4.25 5.38 37.60
CA ASP A 495 4.81 6.73 37.55
C ASP A 495 4.37 7.57 38.77
N GLU A 496 5.34 7.91 39.62
CA GLU A 496 5.11 8.70 40.84
C GLU A 496 4.51 10.09 40.55
N ARG A 497 4.77 10.70 39.39
CA ARG A 497 4.15 11.98 39.03
C ARG A 497 2.66 11.78 38.78
N VAL A 498 2.27 10.68 38.11
CA VAL A 498 0.85 10.35 37.90
C VAL A 498 0.17 10.08 39.24
N GLN A 499 0.83 9.32 40.12
CA GLN A 499 0.34 9.07 41.49
C GLN A 499 0.12 10.37 42.29
N ASN A 500 1.05 11.32 42.21
CA ASN A 500 1.02 12.51 43.06
C ASN A 500 0.23 13.68 42.46
N HIS A 501 0.08 13.76 41.14
CA HIS A 501 -0.53 14.91 40.47
C HIS A 501 -1.87 14.60 39.84
N LEU A 502 -2.12 13.36 39.41
CA LEU A 502 -3.32 13.01 38.65
C LEU A 502 -4.29 12.14 39.45
N VAL A 503 -3.80 11.15 40.21
CA VAL A 503 -4.67 10.28 41.04
C VAL A 503 -5.54 11.07 42.02
N PRO A 504 -5.05 12.08 42.78
CA PRO A 504 -5.90 12.86 43.66
C PRO A 504 -7.03 13.60 42.92
N ILE A 505 -6.77 14.06 41.71
CA ILE A 505 -7.77 14.72 40.86
C ILE A 505 -8.79 13.70 40.37
N TYR A 506 -8.34 12.51 39.95
CA TYR A 506 -9.25 11.44 39.51
C TYR A 506 -10.22 11.03 40.63
N GLU A 507 -9.72 10.92 41.87
CA GLU A 507 -10.53 10.63 43.05
C GLU A 507 -11.47 11.79 43.41
N GLU A 508 -10.99 13.04 43.42
CA GLU A 508 -11.79 14.22 43.76
C GLU A 508 -12.97 14.43 42.81
N TYR A 509 -12.77 14.14 41.52
CA TYR A 509 -13.76 14.40 40.48
C TYR A 509 -14.56 13.16 40.07
N ASP A 510 -14.45 12.04 40.76
CA ASP A 510 -15.17 10.78 40.45
C ASP A 510 -14.91 10.30 39.01
N VAL A 511 -13.65 10.08 38.63
CA VAL A 511 -13.30 9.38 37.38
C VAL A 511 -13.60 7.89 37.55
N ASP A 512 -14.38 7.32 36.63
CA ASP A 512 -14.87 5.94 36.75
C ASP A 512 -13.82 4.88 36.40
N MET A 513 -12.97 5.17 35.41
CA MET A 513 -11.94 4.25 34.95
C MET A 513 -10.78 4.99 34.29
N VAL A 514 -9.57 4.56 34.63
CA VAL A 514 -8.31 5.02 34.02
C VAL A 514 -7.69 3.86 33.25
N MET A 515 -7.26 4.10 32.01
CA MET A 515 -6.65 3.10 31.13
C MET A 515 -5.24 3.53 30.76
N ASN A 516 -4.28 2.60 30.91
CA ASN A 516 -2.86 2.85 30.67
C ASN A 516 -2.19 1.73 29.89
N GLY A 517 -1.05 2.05 29.28
CA GLY A 517 -0.17 1.10 28.56
C GLY A 517 1.16 0.98 29.29
N HIS A 518 2.26 1.06 28.52
CA HIS A 518 3.66 1.10 28.99
C HIS A 518 4.14 -0.22 29.59
N THR A 519 3.46 -0.71 30.62
CA THR A 519 3.71 -2.05 31.14
C THR A 519 3.03 -3.07 30.25
N HIS A 520 3.81 -3.92 29.57
CA HIS A 520 3.30 -4.91 28.60
C HIS A 520 2.62 -6.14 29.26
N SER A 521 1.57 -5.90 30.04
CA SER A 521 0.71 -6.91 30.68
C SER A 521 -0.71 -6.35 30.86
N TYR A 522 -1.70 -7.23 30.92
CA TYR A 522 -3.08 -6.91 31.35
C TYR A 522 -3.37 -7.48 32.72
#